data_AF-A0A1B2EVR6-F1
#
_entry.id   AF-A0A1B2EVR6-F1
#
_cell.length_a   1.000
_cell.length_b   1.000
_cell.length_c   1.000
_cell.angle_alpha   90.00
_cell.angle_beta   90.00
_cell.angle_gamma   90.00
#
_symmetry.space_group_name_H-M   'P 1'
#
loop_
_entity.id
_entity.type
_entity.pdbx_description
1 polymer ?
#
loop_
_entity_poly.entity_id
_entity_poly.type
_entity_poly.pdbx_seq_one_letter_code
_entity_poly.pdbx_strand_id
1 'polypeptide(L)' 'MGLAGLGVIIRSEWDVAEDLDQGRLVPLLPQWRLPDADVVALLGARGGRVARTVHFMEILRQMFQPVPWRP' A
#
# COMPACT_ATOMS: atom_id res chain seq x y z
N MET A 1 6.37 -17.51 -8.74
CA MET A 1 7.31 -17.85 -7.65
C MET A 1 6.57 -18.09 -6.34
N GLY A 2 6.11 -17.06 -5.62
CA GLY A 2 5.38 -17.24 -4.35
C GLY A 2 4.10 -18.09 -4.46
N LEU A 3 3.12 -17.66 -5.27
CA LEU A 3 1.88 -18.43 -5.50
C LEU A 3 2.10 -19.80 -6.18
N ALA A 4 3.23 -19.99 -6.84
CA ALA A 4 3.60 -21.28 -7.41
C ALA A 4 4.22 -22.24 -6.37
N GLY A 5 4.39 -21.80 -5.12
CA GLY A 5 5.05 -22.59 -4.07
C GLY A 5 6.56 -22.76 -4.27
N LEU A 6 7.19 -21.92 -5.10
CA LEU A 6 8.58 -22.09 -5.53
C LEU A 6 9.57 -21.20 -4.74
N GLY A 7 9.12 -20.53 -3.67
CA GLY A 7 9.99 -19.77 -2.79
C GLY A 7 9.30 -18.67 -2.00
N VAL A 8 10.12 -17.93 -1.25
CA VAL A 8 9.71 -16.75 -0.47
C VAL A 8 9.87 -15.50 -1.33
N ILE A 9 8.91 -14.57 -1.22
CA ILE A 9 8.92 -13.31 -1.95
C ILE A 9 8.71 -12.13 -0.99
N ILE A 10 9.28 -10.98 -1.35
CA ILE A 10 8.94 -9.69 -0.77
C ILE A 10 7.99 -8.99 -1.75
N ARG A 11 6.82 -8.55 -1.28
CA ARG A 11 5.81 -7.85 -2.06
C ARG A 11 5.12 -6.78 -1.20
N SER A 12 4.54 -5.78 -1.85
CA SER A 12 3.71 -4.78 -1.18
C SER A 12 2.47 -5.42 -0.60
N GLU A 13 2.06 -5.00 0.61
CA GLU A 13 0.87 -5.55 1.28
C GLU A 13 -0.40 -5.44 0.42
N TRP A 14 -0.60 -4.32 -0.27
CA TRP A 14 -1.76 -4.09 -1.14
C TRP A 14 -1.90 -5.11 -2.29
N ASP A 15 -0.79 -5.75 -2.67
CA ASP A 15 -0.66 -6.53 -3.89
C ASP A 15 -1.00 -8.00 -3.61
N VAL A 16 -0.76 -8.40 -2.36
CA VAL A 16 -0.97 -9.76 -1.87
C VAL A 16 -2.10 -9.85 -0.84
N ALA A 17 -2.81 -8.75 -0.58
CA ALA A 17 -3.84 -8.68 0.45
C ALA A 17 -4.91 -9.76 0.29
N GLU A 18 -5.45 -9.92 -0.92
CA GLU A 18 -6.43 -10.96 -1.22
C GLU A 18 -5.84 -12.37 -1.08
N ASP A 19 -4.61 -12.59 -1.52
CA ASP A 19 -3.96 -13.89 -1.39
C ASP A 19 -3.70 -14.27 0.08
N LEU A 20 -3.40 -13.29 0.94
CA LEU A 20 -3.24 -13.48 2.38
C LEU A 20 -4.60 -13.76 3.04
N ASP A 21 -5.64 -12.98 2.71
CA ASP A 21 -7.00 -13.17 3.22
C ASP A 21 -7.55 -14.56 2.87
N GLN A 22 -7.32 -14.99 1.62
CA GLN A 22 -7.75 -16.30 1.12
C GLN A 22 -6.81 -17.46 1.53
N GLY A 23 -5.74 -17.18 2.30
CA GLY A 23 -4.77 -18.19 2.77
C GLY A 23 -3.92 -18.83 1.67
N ARG A 24 -3.91 -18.26 0.46
CA ARG A 24 -3.04 -18.69 -0.66
C ARG A 24 -1.58 -18.33 -0.42
N LEU A 25 -1.35 -17.26 0.33
CA LEU A 25 -0.05 -16.87 0.87
C LEU A 25 -0.13 -16.79 2.39
N VAL A 26 1.03 -16.90 3.05
CA VAL A 26 1.14 -16.78 4.50
C VAL A 26 2.23 -15.76 4.87
N PRO A 27 2.03 -14.91 5.89
CA PRO A 27 3.08 -14.01 6.37
C PRO A 27 4.23 -14.81 6.98
N LEU A 28 5.47 -14.39 6.72
CA LEU A 28 6.68 -14.98 7.28
C LEU A 28 7.49 -13.93 8.04
N LEU A 29 8.22 -14.36 9.08
CA LEU A 29 9.12 -13.51 9.86
C LEU A 29 8.45 -12.24 10.43
N PRO A 30 7.39 -12.35 11.26
CA PRO A 30 6.58 -11.20 11.71
C PRO A 30 7.35 -10.16 12.54
N GLN A 31 8.54 -10.51 13.06
CA GLN A 31 9.40 -9.58 13.81
C GLN A 31 10.35 -8.80 12.92
N TRP A 32 10.44 -9.14 11.63
CA TRP A 32 11.32 -8.45 10.70
C TRP A 32 10.52 -7.41 9.90
N ARG A 33 10.99 -6.16 9.97
CA ARG A 33 10.36 -5.04 9.28
C ARG A 33 11.27 -4.56 8.15
N LEU A 34 10.71 -4.49 6.94
CA LEU A 34 11.36 -3.87 5.80
C LEU A 34 11.33 -2.34 5.95
N PRO A 35 12.25 -1.61 5.29
CA PRO A 35 12.15 -0.15 5.19
C PRO A 35 10.79 0.27 4.63
N ASP A 36 10.29 1.42 5.07
CA ASP A 36 9.04 1.97 4.56
C ASP A 36 9.15 2.25 3.05
N ALA A 37 8.08 1.94 2.31
CA ALA A 37 7.98 2.12 0.86
C ALA A 37 6.88 3.15 0.57
N ASP A 38 7.17 4.42 0.89
CA ASP A 38 6.18 5.49 0.82
C ASP A 38 5.71 5.78 -0.62
N VAL A 39 4.41 6.03 -0.75
CA VAL A 39 3.82 6.59 -1.97
C VAL A 39 3.70 8.09 -1.81
N VAL A 40 4.39 8.85 -2.65
CA VAL A 40 4.41 10.31 -2.59
C VAL A 40 3.62 10.94 -3.73
N ALA A 41 2.80 11.94 -3.42
CA ALA A 41 2.12 12.75 -4.41
C ALA A 41 3.02 13.91 -4.85
N LEU A 42 3.42 13.92 -6.12
CA LEU A 42 4.20 15.01 -6.70
C LEU A 42 3.27 16.13 -7.19
N LEU A 43 3.47 17.34 -6.68
CA LEU A 43 2.63 18.50 -6.98
C LEU A 43 3.44 19.58 -7.70
N GLY A 44 2.77 20.31 -8.60
CA GLY A 44 3.39 21.40 -9.37
C GLY A 44 3.91 22.53 -8.49
N ALA A 45 5.04 23.14 -8.88
CA ALA A 45 5.86 23.97 -8.00
C ALA A 45 5.25 25.32 -7.57
N ARG A 46 4.39 25.98 -8.37
CA ARG A 46 4.17 27.45 -8.21
C ARG A 46 2.79 28.04 -8.53
N GLY A 47 1.76 27.24 -8.82
CA GLY A 47 0.40 27.75 -8.95
C GLY A 47 -0.43 27.22 -7.80
N GLY A 48 -0.93 28.09 -6.92
CA GLY A 48 -1.68 27.71 -5.71
C GLY A 48 -2.59 26.50 -5.96
N ARG A 49 -2.45 25.46 -5.13
CA ARG A 49 -3.20 24.20 -5.29
C ARG A 49 -4.66 24.51 -5.58
N VAL A 50 -5.08 24.29 -6.81
CA VAL A 50 -6.48 24.51 -7.22
C VAL A 50 -7.34 23.71 -6.25
N ALA A 51 -8.46 24.28 -5.78
CA ALA A 51 -9.29 23.67 -4.74
C ALA A 51 -9.59 22.17 -4.98
N ARG A 52 -9.82 21.78 -6.25
CA ARG A 52 -10.00 20.38 -6.65
C ARG A 52 -8.84 19.45 -6.28
N THR A 53 -7.60 19.91 -6.38
CA THR A 53 -6.41 19.13 -6.05
C THR A 53 -6.26 18.98 -4.55
N VAL A 54 -6.53 20.04 -3.78
CA VAL A 54 -6.56 19.95 -2.31
C VAL A 54 -7.61 18.93 -1.88
N HIS A 55 -8.83 19.09 -2.38
CA HIS A 55 -9.95 18.23 -2.00
C HIS A 55 -9.72 16.77 -2.42
N PHE A 56 -9.15 16.53 -3.61
CA PHE A 56 -8.76 15.19 -4.03
C PHE A 56 -7.72 14.57 -3.09
N MET A 57 -6.71 15.34 -2.65
CA MET A 57 -5.73 14.85 -1.68
C MET A 57 -6.36 14.55 -0.31
N GLU A 58 -7.34 15.35 0.14
CA GLU A 58 -8.09 15.08 1.37
C GLU A 58 -8.85 13.75 1.28
N ILE A 59 -9.56 13.52 0.16
CA ILE A 59 -10.27 12.27 -0.09
C ILE A 59 -9.30 11.08 -0.09
N LEU A 60 -8.17 11.18 -0.81
CA LEU A 60 -7.16 10.11 -0.82
C LEU A 60 -6.67 9.80 0.60
N ARG A 61 -6.34 10.82 1.40
CA ARG A 61 -5.87 10.64 2.79
C ARG A 61 -6.92 9.93 3.65
N GLN A 62 -8.19 10.29 3.50
CA GLN A 62 -9.28 9.62 4.21
C GLN A 62 -9.45 8.17 3.74
N MET A 63 -9.37 7.91 2.44
CA MET A 63 -9.52 6.55 1.90
C MET A 63 -8.41 5.61 2.35
N PHE A 64 -7.19 6.10 2.63
CA PHE A 64 -6.08 5.28 3.12
C PHE A 64 -5.94 5.26 4.66
N GLN A 65 -6.93 5.80 5.39
CA GLN A 65 -6.95 5.80 6.86
C GLN A 65 -8.30 5.23 7.39
N PRO A 66 -8.32 4.02 7.97
CA PRO A 66 -7.20 3.09 8.17
C PRO A 66 -6.69 2.47 6.86
N VAL A 67 -5.59 1.73 6.92
CA VAL A 67 -5.00 1.05 5.75
C VAL A 67 -6.02 0.08 5.15
N PRO A 68 -6.49 0.26 3.89
CA PRO A 68 -7.71 -0.40 3.40
C PRO A 68 -7.62 -1.91 3.23
N TRP A 69 -6.42 -2.42 3.00
CA TRP A 69 -6.17 -3.83 2.74
C TRP A 69 -5.79 -4.62 3.99
N ARG A 70 -5.77 -3.96 5.15
CA ARG A 70 -5.64 -4.65 6.44
C ARG A 70 -7.04 -4.86 7.00
N PRO A 71 -7.39 -6.09 7.44
CA PRO A 71 -8.66 -6.36 8.08
C PRO A 71 -8.82 -5.62 9.41
#